data_AF-A0A522E562-F1
#
_entry.id   AF-A0A522E562-F1
#
_cell.length_a   1.000
_cell.length_b   1.000
_cell.length_c   1.000
_cell.angle_alpha   90.00
_cell.angle_beta   90.00
_cell.angle_gamma   90.00
#
_symmetry.space_group_name_H-M   'P 1'
#
loop_
_entity.id
_entity.type
_entity.pdbx_description
1 polymer ?
#
loop_
_entity_poly.entity_id
_entity_poly.type
_entity_poly.pdbx_seq_one_letter_code
_entity_poly.pdbx_strand_id
1 'polypeptide(L)'
;MSENHSPLHCTAYCLAQGFDISALAKLFSHSTLIRIIKGALLIEDDLSWSVVFAYGAVVHWNVSTEQQSKLHQSLLQHAENPLATIEEDNFTFALDCPATRIIEDHIEIESSDPILLFSLSQAMAQSIKLASF
;
A
#
# COMPACT_ATOMS: atom_id res chain seq x y z
N MET A 1 -3.58 -25.01 -17.59
CA MET A 1 -4.40 -25.47 -16.44
C MET A 1 -4.69 -24.23 -15.64
N SER A 2 -5.90 -23.68 -15.78
CA SER A 2 -6.30 -22.43 -15.16
C SER A 2 -6.79 -22.76 -13.75
N GLU A 3 -5.90 -22.69 -12.76
CA GLU A 3 -6.32 -22.67 -11.37
C GLU A 3 -7.03 -21.34 -11.12
N ASN A 4 -8.33 -21.40 -10.84
CA ASN A 4 -9.12 -20.26 -10.35
C ASN A 4 -8.60 -19.89 -8.95
N HIS A 5 -7.49 -19.14 -8.89
CA HIS A 5 -7.18 -18.35 -7.71
C HIS A 5 -8.10 -17.15 -7.73
N SER A 6 -8.90 -16.98 -6.68
CA SER A 6 -9.63 -15.72 -6.48
C SER A 6 -8.61 -14.58 -6.54
N PRO A 7 -8.90 -13.49 -7.28
CA PRO A 7 -7.97 -12.39 -7.40
C PRO A 7 -7.70 -11.78 -6.02
N LEU A 8 -6.43 -11.46 -5.76
CA LEU A 8 -6.02 -10.78 -4.53
C LEU A 8 -6.43 -9.31 -4.61
N HIS A 9 -6.57 -8.64 -3.47
CA HIS A 9 -7.07 -7.25 -3.42
C HIS A 9 -5.95 -6.25 -3.18
N CYS A 10 -5.96 -5.15 -3.91
CA CYS A 10 -5.07 -4.02 -3.68
C CYS A 10 -5.91 -2.76 -3.47
N THR A 11 -5.61 -1.96 -2.46
CA THR A 11 -6.36 -0.74 -2.17
C THR A 11 -5.41 0.41 -1.86
N ALA A 12 -5.61 1.53 -2.55
CA ALA A 12 -4.90 2.77 -2.31
C ALA A 12 -5.77 3.72 -1.47
N TYR A 13 -5.16 4.42 -0.53
CA TYR A 13 -5.81 5.37 0.34
C TYR A 13 -5.03 6.67 0.41
N CYS A 14 -5.74 7.80 0.48
CA CYS A 14 -5.19 9.06 0.99
C CYS A 14 -5.82 9.36 2.35
N LEU A 15 -5.01 9.31 3.41
CA LEU A 15 -5.47 9.40 4.80
C LEU A 15 -5.14 10.75 5.45
N ALA A 16 -4.09 11.43 4.97
CA ALA A 16 -3.56 12.65 5.60
C ALA A 16 -2.84 13.55 4.58
N GLN A 17 -2.41 14.74 5.01
CA GLN A 17 -1.48 15.54 4.21
C GLN A 17 -0.07 14.97 4.22
N GLY A 18 0.35 14.38 5.34
CA GLY A 18 1.66 13.75 5.48
C GLY A 18 1.74 12.73 6.62
N PHE A 19 2.83 11.97 6.64
CA PHE A 19 3.18 11.04 7.72
C PHE A 19 4.64 11.22 8.15
N ASP A 20 4.90 11.08 9.45
CA ASP A 20 6.27 10.94 9.95
C ASP A 20 6.77 9.49 9.75
N ILE A 21 7.37 9.25 8.59
CA ILE A 21 7.94 7.95 8.23
C ILE A 21 9.04 7.50 9.20
N SER A 22 9.80 8.43 9.77
CA SER A 22 10.86 8.07 10.72
C SER A 22 10.29 7.57 12.04
N ALA A 23 9.22 8.18 12.53
CA ALA A 23 8.51 7.72 13.72
C ALA A 23 7.82 6.38 13.47
N LEU A 24 7.13 6.23 12.33
CA LEU A 24 6.46 4.99 11.95
C LEU A 24 7.43 3.82 11.77
N ALA A 25 8.59 4.05 11.13
CA ALA A 25 9.62 3.03 10.99
C ALA A 25 10.10 2.52 12.36
N LYS A 26 10.33 3.43 13.32
CA LYS A 26 10.68 3.03 14.70
C LYS A 26 9.58 2.21 15.36
N LEU A 27 8.32 2.65 15.25
CA LEU A 27 7.16 1.95 15.81
C LEU A 27 7.05 0.51 15.31
N PHE A 28 7.11 0.31 13.99
CA PHE A 28 6.87 -1.01 13.38
C PHE A 28 8.09 -1.94 13.38
N SER A 29 9.30 -1.39 13.48
CA SER A 29 10.55 -2.19 13.45
C SER A 29 10.64 -3.28 14.53
N HIS A 30 9.84 -3.17 15.59
CA HIS A 30 9.82 -4.13 16.70
C HIS A 30 8.96 -5.38 16.45
N SER A 31 7.97 -5.30 15.56
CA SER A 31 6.94 -6.35 15.42
C SER A 31 6.81 -6.90 14.01
N THR A 32 7.35 -6.20 13.00
CA THR A 32 7.07 -6.50 11.60
C THR A 32 8.30 -6.24 10.74
N LEU A 33 8.41 -6.98 9.63
CA LEU A 33 9.46 -6.71 8.65
C LEU A 33 9.14 -5.38 7.94
N ILE A 34 10.11 -4.46 7.96
CA ILE A 34 9.98 -3.17 7.28
C ILE A 34 11.18 -2.87 6.40
N ARG A 35 10.95 -2.08 5.35
CA ARG A 35 12.00 -1.49 4.50
C ARG A 35 11.70 -0.03 4.23
N ILE A 36 12.74 0.79 4.13
CA ILE A 36 12.62 2.17 3.64
C ILE A 36 13.11 2.21 2.20
N ILE A 37 12.22 2.61 1.28
CA ILE A 37 12.51 2.72 -0.15
C ILE A 37 12.18 4.15 -0.57
N LYS A 38 13.19 4.94 -0.94
CA LYS A 38 13.04 6.36 -1.36
C LYS A 38 12.17 7.20 -0.40
N GLY A 39 12.29 6.96 0.91
CA GLY A 39 11.54 7.69 1.94
C GLY A 39 10.09 7.22 2.15
N ALA A 40 9.65 6.15 1.47
CA ALA A 40 8.44 5.43 1.83
C ALA A 40 8.77 4.24 2.73
N LEU A 41 7.81 3.85 3.57
CA LEU A 41 7.89 2.69 4.44
C LEU A 41 7.12 1.53 3.81
N LEU A 42 7.81 0.47 3.44
CA LEU A 42 7.22 -0.81 3.09
C LEU A 42 7.13 -1.67 4.37
N ILE A 43 5.95 -2.20 4.64
CA ILE A 43 5.65 -3.14 5.73
C ILE A 43 5.26 -4.46 5.07
N GLU A 44 5.90 -5.55 5.49
CA GLU A 44 5.75 -6.88 4.88
C GLU A 44 5.29 -7.90 5.92
N ASP A 45 4.28 -8.69 5.57
CA ASP A 45 3.78 -9.81 6.37
C ASP A 45 3.31 -10.95 5.44
N ASP A 46 4.11 -12.01 5.35
CA ASP A 46 3.87 -13.18 4.48
C ASP A 46 3.54 -12.78 3.02
N LEU A 47 2.27 -12.91 2.61
CA LEU A 47 1.77 -12.52 1.28
C LEU A 47 0.98 -11.21 1.30
N SER A 48 1.29 -10.31 2.24
CA SER A 48 0.64 -9.01 2.41
C SER A 48 1.67 -7.89 2.52
N TRP A 49 1.38 -6.76 1.88
CA TRP A 49 2.29 -5.62 1.85
C TRP A 49 1.54 -4.32 2.06
N SER A 50 2.16 -3.37 2.77
CA SER A 50 1.68 -1.98 2.84
C SER A 50 2.80 -1.02 2.52
N VAL A 51 2.59 -0.12 1.56
CA VAL A 51 3.54 0.93 1.20
C VAL A 51 2.99 2.27 1.66
N VAL A 52 3.61 2.85 2.67
CA VAL A 52 3.23 4.11 3.30
C VAL A 52 4.13 5.22 2.78
N PHE A 53 3.54 6.25 2.20
CA PHE A 53 4.26 7.37 1.61
C PHE A 53 4.20 8.60 2.52
N ALA A 54 5.32 9.32 2.64
CA ALA A 54 5.43 10.50 3.50
C ALA A 54 4.39 11.60 3.20
N TYR A 55 3.81 11.62 2.00
CA TYR A 55 2.76 12.56 1.58
C TYR A 55 1.33 12.10 1.92
N GLY A 56 1.18 11.21 2.90
CA GLY A 56 -0.11 10.87 3.52
C GLY A 56 -0.94 9.82 2.78
N ALA A 57 -0.36 9.17 1.77
CA ALA A 57 -0.96 8.07 1.03
C ALA A 57 -0.42 6.71 1.50
N VAL A 58 -1.24 5.67 1.41
CA VAL A 58 -0.85 4.28 1.68
C VAL A 58 -1.48 3.35 0.65
N VAL A 59 -0.73 2.34 0.21
CA VAL A 59 -1.23 1.28 -0.68
C VAL A 59 -1.09 -0.05 0.01
N HIS A 60 -2.18 -0.81 0.08
CA HIS A 60 -2.23 -2.15 0.65
C HIS A 60 -2.34 -3.20 -0.46
N TRP A 61 -1.56 -4.26 -0.34
CA TRP A 61 -1.60 -5.43 -1.22
C TRP A 61 -1.94 -6.64 -0.37
N ASN A 62 -3.09 -7.24 -0.63
CA ASN A 62 -3.63 -8.43 0.04
C ASN A 62 -3.74 -8.32 1.57
N VAL A 63 -3.83 -7.10 2.10
CA VAL A 63 -4.02 -6.84 3.53
C VAL A 63 -5.53 -6.92 3.83
N SER A 64 -5.93 -7.69 4.82
CA SER A 64 -7.35 -7.78 5.22
C SER A 64 -7.87 -6.44 5.77
N THR A 65 -9.17 -6.16 5.62
CA THR A 65 -9.80 -4.93 6.12
C THR A 65 -9.56 -4.69 7.62
N GLU A 66 -9.50 -5.76 8.43
CA GLU A 66 -9.19 -5.67 9.86
C GLU A 66 -7.76 -5.18 10.10
N GLN A 67 -6.79 -5.76 9.38
CA GLN A 67 -5.38 -5.36 9.45
C GLN A 67 -5.19 -3.94 8.92
N GLN A 68 -5.86 -3.58 7.82
CA GLN A 68 -5.85 -2.21 7.29
C GLN A 68 -6.35 -1.22 8.35
N SER A 69 -7.50 -1.49 8.98
CA SER A 69 -8.07 -0.63 10.02
C SER A 69 -7.12 -0.43 11.21
N LYS A 70 -6.48 -1.52 11.67
CA LYS A 70 -5.48 -1.46 12.75
C LYS A 70 -4.25 -0.64 12.35
N LEU A 71 -3.77 -0.84 11.11
CA LEU A 71 -2.64 -0.09 10.59
C LEU A 71 -2.99 1.39 10.45
N HIS A 72 -4.15 1.74 9.90
CA HIS A 72 -4.64 3.11 9.76
C HIS A 72 -4.69 3.84 11.10
N GLN A 73 -5.16 3.20 12.17
CA GLN A 73 -5.13 3.79 13.51
C GLN A 73 -3.71 4.18 13.93
N SER A 74 -2.73 3.30 13.72
CA SER A 74 -1.32 3.60 14.00
C SER A 74 -0.76 4.69 13.09
N LEU A 75 -1.11 4.69 11.80
CA LEU A 75 -0.68 5.72 10.84
C LEU A 75 -1.21 7.11 11.24
N LEU A 76 -2.49 7.19 11.61
CA LEU A 76 -3.16 8.43 11.96
C LEU A 76 -2.63 9.06 13.27
N GLN A 77 -2.07 8.26 14.18
CA GLN A 77 -1.37 8.78 15.38
C GLN A 77 -0.07 9.53 15.05
N HIS A 78 0.51 9.27 13.87
CA HIS A 78 1.74 9.89 13.37
C HIS A 78 1.49 10.68 12.07
N ALA A 79 0.25 11.11 11.84
CA ALA A 79 -0.16 11.86 10.67
C ALA A 79 -0.11 13.37 10.89
N GLU A 80 0.30 14.08 9.86
CA GLU A 80 0.17 15.53 9.76
C GLU A 80 -1.11 15.86 9.00
N ASN A 81 -2.01 16.60 9.65
CA ASN A 81 -3.32 16.98 9.12
C ASN A 81 -4.08 15.79 8.51
N PRO A 82 -4.59 14.85 9.33
CA PRO A 82 -5.53 13.81 8.88
C PRO A 82 -6.68 14.40 8.06
N LEU A 83 -7.08 13.70 7.01
CA LEU A 83 -8.20 14.14 6.18
C LEU A 83 -9.54 13.84 6.88
N ALA A 84 -10.50 14.74 6.71
CA ALA A 84 -11.86 14.54 7.22
C ALA A 84 -12.64 13.50 6.40
N THR A 85 -12.31 13.38 5.12
CA THR A 85 -12.85 12.38 4.19
C THR A 85 -11.67 11.66 3.57
N ILE A 86 -11.68 10.34 3.66
CA ILE A 86 -10.63 9.49 3.11
C ILE A 86 -11.00 9.19 1.66
N GLU A 87 -10.06 9.41 0.75
CA GLU A 87 -10.16 8.93 -0.63
C GLU A 87 -9.61 7.50 -0.69
N GLU A 88 -10.32 6.62 -1.37
CA GLU A 88 -9.92 5.23 -1.60
C GLU A 88 -10.10 4.82 -3.05
N ASP A 89 -9.22 3.94 -3.54
CA ASP A 89 -9.29 3.34 -4.87
C ASP A 89 -8.97 1.86 -4.80
N ASN A 90 -9.78 1.03 -5.46
CA ASN A 90 -9.80 -0.42 -5.28
C ASN A 90 -9.39 -1.15 -6.55
N PHE A 91 -8.45 -2.06 -6.40
CA PHE A 91 -7.87 -2.86 -7.46
C PHE A 91 -7.90 -4.33 -7.10
N THR A 92 -7.69 -5.15 -8.11
CA THR A 92 -7.37 -6.56 -7.96
C THR A 92 -6.00 -6.85 -8.52
N PHE A 93 -5.36 -7.92 -8.06
CA PHE A 93 -4.07 -8.31 -8.60
C PHE A 93 -3.84 -9.82 -8.58
N ALA A 94 -2.89 -10.25 -9.42
CA ALA A 94 -2.38 -11.60 -9.49
C ALA A 94 -0.84 -11.56 -9.50
N LEU A 95 -0.22 -12.49 -8.78
CA LEU A 95 1.23 -12.67 -8.73
C LEU A 95 1.69 -13.73 -9.73
N ASP A 96 3.00 -13.83 -9.93
CA ASP A 96 3.67 -14.83 -10.76
C ASP A 96 3.14 -14.88 -12.21
N CYS A 97 2.71 -13.72 -12.72
CA CYS A 97 2.23 -13.58 -14.09
C CYS A 97 3.41 -13.47 -15.08
N PRO A 98 3.24 -13.78 -16.38
CA PRO A 98 4.35 -13.73 -17.34
C PRO A 98 4.98 -12.35 -17.55
N ALA A 99 4.26 -11.27 -17.22
CA ALA A 99 4.73 -9.89 -17.31
C ALA A 99 3.92 -8.99 -16.38
N THR A 100 4.55 -7.91 -15.91
CA THR A 100 3.84 -6.88 -15.14
C THR A 100 3.00 -5.99 -16.08
N ARG A 101 1.68 -5.92 -15.85
CA ARG A 101 0.75 -5.08 -16.63
C ARG A 101 -0.46 -4.64 -15.82
N ILE A 102 -0.98 -3.47 -16.16
CA ILE A 102 -2.23 -2.92 -15.59
C ILE A 102 -3.29 -2.98 -16.69
N ILE A 103 -4.40 -3.66 -16.44
CA ILE A 103 -5.55 -3.81 -17.33
C ILE A 103 -6.78 -3.36 -16.54
N GLU A 104 -7.25 -2.14 -16.82
CA GLU A 104 -8.31 -1.51 -16.02
C GLU A 104 -7.92 -1.51 -14.53
N ASP A 105 -8.74 -2.10 -13.65
CA ASP A 105 -8.49 -2.18 -12.21
C ASP A 105 -7.82 -3.51 -11.80
N HIS A 106 -7.29 -4.27 -12.77
CA HIS A 106 -6.57 -5.51 -12.52
C HIS A 106 -5.07 -5.37 -12.82
N ILE A 107 -4.24 -5.80 -11.88
CA ILE A 107 -2.78 -5.70 -11.94
C ILE A 107 -2.20 -7.11 -11.99
N GLU A 108 -1.58 -7.46 -13.11
CA GLU A 108 -0.75 -8.65 -13.19
C GLU A 108 0.69 -8.28 -12.83
N ILE A 109 1.32 -9.08 -11.98
CA ILE A 109 2.64 -8.81 -11.42
C ILE A 109 3.54 -10.02 -11.65
N GLU A 110 4.72 -9.81 -12.21
CA GLU A 110 5.64 -10.90 -12.53
C GLU A 110 6.32 -11.53 -11.32
N SER A 111 6.44 -10.79 -10.21
CA SER A 111 7.02 -11.26 -8.96
C SER A 111 6.62 -10.39 -7.78
N SER A 112 6.73 -10.92 -6.57
CA SER A 112 6.56 -10.15 -5.32
C SER A 112 7.81 -9.36 -4.91
N ASP A 113 8.67 -8.96 -5.86
CA ASP A 113 9.84 -8.12 -5.58
C ASP A 113 9.39 -6.80 -4.89
N PRO A 114 9.91 -6.49 -3.69
CA PRO A 114 9.62 -5.24 -2.98
C PRO A 114 9.76 -3.97 -3.83
N ILE A 115 10.72 -3.92 -4.75
CA ILE A 115 10.92 -2.74 -5.60
C ILE A 115 9.83 -2.60 -6.66
N LEU A 116 9.34 -3.72 -7.19
CA LEU A 116 8.24 -3.75 -8.15
C LEU A 116 6.93 -3.32 -7.48
N LEU A 117 6.60 -3.90 -6.32
CA LEU A 117 5.43 -3.52 -5.53
C LEU A 117 5.48 -2.04 -5.13
N PHE A 118 6.65 -1.55 -4.71
CA PHE A 118 6.85 -0.12 -4.42
C PHE A 118 6.57 0.76 -5.64
N SER A 119 7.05 0.36 -6.83
CA SER A 119 6.90 1.15 -8.06
C SER A 119 5.44 1.24 -8.51
N LEU A 120 4.70 0.13 -8.44
CA LEU A 120 3.24 0.12 -8.70
C LEU A 120 2.49 0.94 -7.65
N SER A 121 2.87 0.80 -6.38
CA SER A 121 2.30 1.57 -5.27
C SER A 121 2.49 3.08 -5.45
N GLN A 122 3.65 3.51 -5.95
CA GLN A 122 3.93 4.91 -6.20
C GLN A 122 2.95 5.50 -7.22
N ALA A 123 2.63 4.76 -8.30
CA ALA A 123 1.68 5.23 -9.31
C ALA A 123 0.27 5.41 -8.72
N MET A 124 -0.23 4.42 -7.97
CA MET A 124 -1.54 4.48 -7.33
C MET A 124 -1.61 5.57 -6.25
N ALA A 125 -0.57 5.67 -5.41
CA ALA A 125 -0.49 6.67 -4.36
C ALA A 125 -0.49 8.11 -4.90
N GLN A 126 0.17 8.35 -6.05
CA GLN A 126 0.11 9.66 -6.72
C GLN A 126 -1.29 9.93 -7.29
N SER A 127 -1.92 8.93 -7.90
CA SER A 127 -3.28 9.05 -8.43
C SER A 127 -4.29 9.44 -7.35
N ILE A 128 -4.33 8.68 -6.24
CA ILE A 128 -5.28 8.93 -5.15
C ILE A 128 -5.01 10.25 -4.42
N LYS A 129 -3.74 10.65 -4.33
CA LYS A 129 -3.37 11.93 -3.73
C LYS A 129 -3.91 13.11 -4.53
N LEU A 130 -3.92 13.02 -5.86
CA LEU A 130 -4.49 14.06 -6.73
C LEU A 130 -6.02 14.13 -6.62
N ALA A 131 -6.69 13.00 -6.36
CA ALA A 131 -8.14 12.95 -6.15
C ALA A 131 -8.57 13.61 -4.81
N SER A 132 -7.65 13.72 -3.85
CA SER A 132 -7.90 14.29 -2.52
C SER A 132 -7.84 15.83 -2.45
N PHE A 133 -7.50 16.53 -3.54
CA PHE A 133 -7.40 18.00 -3.61
C PHE A 133 -8.48 18.61 -4.49
#